data_AF-A0A3D4UQ85-F1
#
_entry.id   AF-A0A3D4UQ85-F1
#
_cell.length_a   1.000
_cell.length_b   1.000
_cell.length_c   1.000
_cell.angle_alpha   90.00
_cell.angle_beta   90.00
_cell.angle_gamma   90.00
#
_symmetry.space_group_name_H-M   'P 1'
#
loop_
_entity.id
_entity.type
_entity.pdbx_description
1 polymer ?
#
loop_
_entity_poly.entity_id
_entity_poly.type
_entity_poly.pdbx_seq_one_letter_code
_entity_poly.pdbx_strand_id
1 'polypeptide(L)' 'MEYQKILDDINAELKRESFGGKVANYIPELAQVDPDKFGIHLSTLDNGDYFIGCNKERFSIQSISKVFALT' A
#
# COMPACT_ATOMS: atom_id res chain seq x y z
N MET A 1 15.36 -3.81 14.86
CA MET A 1 14.52 -4.94 14.39
C MET A 1 14.77 -5.10 12.91
N GLU A 2 14.72 -6.33 12.39
CA GLU A 2 14.96 -6.62 10.96
C GLU A 2 13.70 -6.31 10.12
N TYR A 3 13.26 -5.05 10.10
CA TYR A 3 12.00 -4.65 9.47
C TYR A 3 11.96 -4.96 7.98
N GLN A 4 13.07 -4.72 7.24
CA GLN A 4 13.12 -5.04 5.81
C GLN A 4 12.86 -6.52 5.56
N LYS A 5 13.50 -7.40 6.35
CA LYS A 5 13.33 -8.84 6.22
C LYS A 5 11.87 -9.26 6.43
N ILE A 6 11.21 -8.68 7.44
CA ILE A 6 9.79 -8.94 7.70
C ILE A 6 8.92 -8.51 6.51
N LEU A 7 9.19 -7.34 5.94
CA LEU A 7 8.45 -6.88 4.74
C LEU A 7 8.71 -7.79 3.54
N ASP A 8 9.95 -8.24 3.34
CA ASP A 8 10.31 -9.15 2.26
C ASP A 8 9.59 -10.51 2.40
N ASP A 9 9.53 -11.05 3.62
CA ASP A 9 8.82 -12.30 3.95
C ASP A 9 7.31 -12.16 3.64
N ILE A 10 6.69 -11.05 4.06
CA ILE A 10 5.28 -10.74 3.75
C ILE A 10 5.07 -10.67 2.23
N ASN A 11 5.94 -9.96 1.50
CA ASN A 11 5.83 -9.82 0.05
C ASN A 11 5.93 -11.19 -0.65
N ALA A 12 6.84 -12.05 -0.18
CA ALA A 12 7.02 -13.39 -0.72
C ALA A 12 5.80 -14.28 -0.45
N GLU A 13 5.17 -14.14 0.71
CA GLU A 13 3.95 -14.87 1.06
C GLU A 13 2.77 -14.42 0.19
N LEU A 14 2.54 -13.11 0.08
CA LEU A 14 1.44 -12.56 -0.71
C LEU A 14 1.56 -12.93 -2.19
N LYS A 15 2.77 -13.00 -2.76
CA LYS A 15 2.96 -13.43 -4.15
C LYS A 15 2.58 -14.88 -4.45
N ARG A 16 2.45 -15.74 -3.42
CA ARG A 16 2.06 -17.15 -3.59
C ARG A 16 0.56 -17.36 -3.58
N GLU A 17 -0.21 -16.34 -3.17
CA GLU A 17 -1.65 -16.42 -3.07
C GLU A 17 -2.32 -15.52 -4.11
N SER A 18 -3.52 -15.92 -4.55
CA SER A 18 -4.38 -15.08 -5.37
C SER A 18 -5.40 -14.44 -4.46
N PHE A 19 -5.35 -13.11 -4.33
CA PHE A 19 -6.33 -12.37 -3.56
C PHE A 19 -7.53 -12.03 -4.44
N GLY A 20 -8.73 -12.33 -3.93
CA GLY A 20 -9.97 -11.86 -4.53
C GLY A 20 -10.22 -10.39 -4.21
N GLY A 21 -11.08 -9.74 -4.99
CA GLY A 21 -11.44 -8.34 -4.79
C GLY A 21 -11.88 -7.70 -6.11
N LYS A 22 -12.51 -6.53 -6.02
CA LYS A 22 -12.85 -5.74 -7.20
C LYS A 22 -12.39 -4.31 -6.98
N VAL A 23 -11.61 -3.81 -7.93
CA VAL A 23 -11.21 -2.39 -7.95
C VAL A 23 -12.47 -1.53 -8.01
N ALA A 24 -12.49 -0.49 -7.19
CA ALA A 24 -13.58 0.48 -7.17
C ALA A 24 -13.74 1.12 -8.54
N ASN A 25 -14.95 1.05 -9.12
CA ASN A 25 -15.21 1.50 -10.49
C ASN A 25 -16.27 2.61 -10.57
N TYR A 26 -16.71 3.15 -9.43
CA TYR A 26 -17.67 4.25 -9.38
C TYR A 26 -17.02 5.62 -9.66
N ILE A 27 -15.68 5.71 -9.59
CA ILE A 27 -14.87 6.84 -10.04
C ILE A 27 -14.06 6.36 -11.25
N PRO A 28 -14.15 7.02 -12.43
CA PRO A 28 -13.46 6.60 -13.65
C PRO A 28 -11.95 6.39 -13.48
N GLU A 29 -11.31 7.26 -12.71
CA GLU A 29 -9.86 7.23 -12.45
C GLU A 29 -9.45 6.02 -11.60
N LEU A 30 -10.34 5.55 -10.70
CA LEU A 30 -10.09 4.35 -9.90
C LEU A 30 -10.26 3.08 -10.74
N ALA A 31 -11.17 3.09 -11.72
CA ALA A 31 -11.43 1.94 -12.58
C ALA A 31 -10.23 1.54 -13.46
N GLN A 32 -9.29 2.44 -13.68
CA GLN A 32 -8.08 2.21 -14.49
C GLN A 32 -6.88 1.73 -13.66
N VAL A 33 -7.05 1.56 -12.34
CA VAL A 33 -5.97 1.09 -11.47
C VAL A 33 -5.77 -0.41 -11.64
N ASP A 34 -4.53 -0.80 -11.87
CA ASP A 34 -4.10 -2.20 -11.93
C ASP A 34 -4.38 -2.90 -10.57
N PRO A 35 -5.20 -3.98 -10.54
CA PRO A 35 -5.54 -4.71 -9.32
C PRO A 35 -4.35 -5.37 -8.65
N ASP A 36 -3.25 -5.62 -9.37
CA ASP A 36 -2.07 -6.30 -8.86
C ASP A 36 -1.06 -5.31 -8.23
N LYS A 37 -1.36 -4.00 -8.25
CA LYS A 37 -0.53 -3.00 -7.56
C LYS A 37 -0.60 -3.18 -6.05
N PHE A 38 0.56 -3.50 -5.48
CA PHE A 38 0.74 -3.67 -4.04
C PHE A 38 2.03 -2.99 -3.57
N GLY A 39 2.00 -2.36 -2.40
CA GLY A 39 3.17 -1.73 -1.78
C GLY A 39 2.97 -1.46 -0.30
N ILE A 40 4.08 -1.52 0.44
CA ILE A 40 4.14 -1.16 1.86
C ILE A 40 5.31 -0.19 2.06
N HIS A 41 5.10 0.84 2.87
CA HIS A 41 6.15 1.75 3.33
C HIS A 41 6.02 1.92 4.85
N LEU A 42 7.13 1.72 5.56
CA LEU A 42 7.25 1.89 7.00
C LEU A 42 8.34 2.92 7.28
N SER A 43 7.95 4.05 7.87
CA SER A 43 8.87 5.07 8.38
C SER A 43 8.87 5.04 9.90
N THR A 44 10.04 4.96 10.52
CA THR A 44 10.21 4.93 11.98
C THR A 44 10.52 6.32 12.53
N LEU A 45 10.36 6.50 13.85
CA LEU A 45 10.70 7.74 14.55
C LEU A 45 12.20 8.07 14.48
N ASP A 46 13.05 7.06 14.29
CA ASP A 46 14.50 7.19 14.17
C ASP A 46 14.96 7.43 12.71
N ASN A 47 14.05 7.88 11.83
CA ASN A 47 14.29 8.10 10.40
C ASN A 47 14.71 6.84 9.63
N GLY A 48 14.25 5.65 10.05
CA GLY A 48 14.42 4.42 9.29
C GLY A 48 13.27 4.22 8.31
N ASP A 49 13.57 4.08 7.02
CA ASP A 49 12.60 3.77 5.98
C ASP A 49 12.78 2.34 5.46
N TYR A 50 11.70 1.58 5.46
CA TYR A 50 11.66 0.19 4.99
C TYR A 50 10.44 0.02 4.08
N PHE A 51 10.62 -0.62 2.93
CA PHE A 51 9.55 -0.67 1.94
C PHE A 51 9.67 -1.85 0.99
N ILE A 52 8.54 -2.18 0.37
CA ILE A 52 8.41 -3.19 -0.69
C ILE A 52 7.40 -2.70 -1.74
N GLY A 53 7.48 -3.25 -2.96
CA GLY A 53 6.49 -3.02 -4.01
C GLY A 53 6.35 -1.55 -4.43
N CYS A 54 5.14 -1.15 -4.84
CA CYS A 54 4.79 0.15 -5.42
C CYS A 54 4.74 1.31 -4.40
N ASN A 55 5.67 1.35 -3.43
CA ASN A 55 5.69 2.33 -2.33
C ASN A 55 5.81 3.82 -2.73
N LYS A 56 6.25 4.10 -3.96
CA LYS A 56 6.39 5.47 -4.49
C LYS A 56 5.25 5.89 -5.42
N GLU A 57 4.32 4.98 -5.71
CA GLU A 57 3.17 5.26 -6.55
C GLU A 57 2.22 6.21 -5.80
N ARG A 58 1.80 7.29 -6.46
CA ARG A 58 0.85 8.24 -5.88
C ARG A 58 -0.57 7.76 -6.11
N PHE A 59 -1.40 7.87 -5.08
CA PHE A 59 -2.84 7.60 -5.15
C PHE A 59 -3.62 8.60 -4.29
N SER A 60 -4.91 8.74 -4.56
CA SER A 60 -5.79 9.56 -3.72
C SER A 60 -5.95 8.93 -2.34
N ILE A 61 -5.71 9.71 -1.29
CA ILE A 61 -5.84 9.24 0.10
C ILE A 61 -7.30 8.98 0.52
N GLN A 62 -8.28 9.42 -0.27
CA GLN A 62 -9.71 9.13 -0.05
C GLN A 62 -10.14 9.37 1.42
N SER A 63 -10.80 8.41 2.06
CA SER A 63 -11.29 8.56 3.45
C SER A 63 -10.17 8.68 4.49
N ILE A 64 -8.90 8.37 4.17
CA ILE A 64 -7.76 8.63 5.07
C ILE A 64 -7.65 10.13 5.37
N SER A 65 -8.05 10.99 4.42
CA SER A 65 -8.09 12.45 4.61
C SER A 65 -8.96 12.89 5.80
N LYS A 66 -9.98 12.10 6.18
CA LYS A 66 -10.91 12.45 7.26
C LYS A 66 -10.21 12.62 8.60
N VAL A 67 -9.17 11.81 8.89
CA VAL A 67 -8.40 11.91 10.14
C VAL A 67 -7.71 13.27 10.24
N PHE A 68 -7.22 13.80 9.13
CA PHE A 68 -6.57 15.12 9.08
C PHE A 68 -7.57 16.29 9.14
N ALA A 69 -8.85 16.04 8.90
CA ALA A 69 -9.90 17.05 8.91
C ALA A 69 -10.63 17.20 10.26
N LEU A 70 -10.26 16.41 11.29
CA LEU A 70 -10.86 16.44 12.64
C LEU A 70 -10.39 17.64 13.51
N THR A 71 -10.06 18.78 12.89
CA THR A 71 -9.59 19.99 13.58
C THR A 71 -10.71 20.75 14.27
#